data_AF-A0A850VDG9-F1
#
_entry.id   AF-A0A850VDG9-F1
#
_cell.length_a   1.000
_cell.length_b   1.000
_cell.length_c   1.000
_cell.angle_alpha   90.00
_cell.angle_beta   90.00
_cell.angle_gamma   90.00
#
_symmetry.space_group_name_H-M   'P 1'
#
loop_
_entity.id
_entity.type
_entity.pdbx_description
1 polymer ?
#
loop_
_entity_poly.entity_id
_entity_poly.type
_entity_poly.pdbx_seq_one_letter_code
_entity_poly.pdbx_strand_id
1 'polypeptide(L)'
;HSSPGAAADAEAWERLWAQSQLVLHVEGRELTCSLSAPCDLLAELVPCWQPVPSGPCQPLPGLQQPARGQGPQELGGLRPHPNLCVQVWSSGQVRLTQCLRDREYCWALPGRPDDLLLLEHGGNTSLCALERGACTPLASFTSVGAGHPGLLEQDLRQDVAEGQCQQV
;
A
#
# COMPACT_ATOMS: atom_id res chain seq x y z
N HIS A 1 18.73 34.86 1.38
CA HIS A 1 18.20 35.30 0.07
C HIS A 1 17.57 34.11 -0.62
N SER A 2 16.25 33.96 -0.53
CA SER A 2 15.50 32.95 -1.29
C SER A 2 15.10 33.58 -2.62
N SER A 3 15.45 32.96 -3.74
CA SER A 3 15.14 33.48 -5.08
C SER A 3 13.63 33.49 -5.33
N PRO A 4 13.04 34.62 -5.78
CA PRO A 4 11.60 34.73 -6.01
C PRO A 4 11.04 33.77 -7.06
N GLY A 5 11.87 33.26 -7.98
CA GLY A 5 11.46 32.23 -8.95
C GLY A 5 11.19 30.86 -8.30
N ALA A 6 11.97 30.45 -7.30
CA ALA A 6 11.81 29.15 -6.64
C ALA A 6 10.51 29.05 -5.83
N ALA A 7 10.03 30.18 -5.29
CA ALA A 7 8.76 30.23 -4.56
C ALA A 7 7.54 30.12 -5.50
N ALA A 8 7.61 30.77 -6.67
CA ALA A 8 6.56 30.68 -7.70
C ALA A 8 6.45 29.26 -8.29
N ASP A 9 7.60 28.59 -8.50
CA ASP A 9 7.63 27.20 -8.95
C ASP A 9 7.07 26.24 -7.90
N ALA A 10 7.39 26.44 -6.61
CA ALA A 10 6.86 25.63 -5.53
C ALA A 10 5.32 25.75 -5.40
N GLU A 11 4.79 26.98 -5.51
CA GLU A 11 3.34 27.21 -5.44
C GLU A 11 2.62 26.59 -6.64
N ALA A 12 3.22 26.63 -7.84
CA ALA A 12 2.69 25.95 -9.01
C ALA A 12 2.62 24.43 -8.83
N TRP A 13 3.66 23.81 -8.25
CA TRP A 13 3.67 22.37 -7.93
C TRP A 13 2.59 21.99 -6.91
N GLU A 14 2.40 22.79 -5.86
CA GLU A 14 1.35 22.51 -4.87
C GLU A 14 -0.05 22.62 -5.48
N ARG A 15 -0.30 23.63 -6.32
CA ARG A 15 -1.58 23.75 -7.06
C ARG A 15 -1.82 22.59 -8.02
N LEU A 16 -0.76 22.07 -8.65
CA LEU A 16 -0.85 20.92 -9.54
C LEU A 16 -1.32 19.67 -8.78
N TRP A 17 -0.70 19.39 -7.64
CA TRP A 17 -1.07 18.24 -6.80
C TRP A 17 -2.46 18.40 -6.17
N ALA A 18 -2.83 19.63 -5.78
CA ALA A 18 -4.18 19.92 -5.27
C ALA A 18 -5.29 19.68 -6.32
N GLN A 19 -4.96 19.73 -7.61
CA GLN A 19 -5.87 19.42 -8.73
C GLN A 19 -5.69 18.00 -9.26
N SER A 20 -4.75 17.24 -8.71
CA SER A 20 -4.52 15.85 -9.09
C SER A 20 -5.34 14.91 -8.21
N GLN A 21 -5.79 13.80 -8.78
CA GLN A 21 -6.63 12.84 -8.08
C GLN A 21 -6.15 11.41 -8.36
N LEU A 22 -6.00 10.66 -7.28
CA LEU A 22 -5.84 9.21 -7.32
C LEU A 22 -7.19 8.56 -7.07
N VAL A 23 -7.58 7.61 -7.92
CA VAL A 23 -8.79 6.82 -7.78
C VAL A 23 -8.45 5.33 -7.90
N LEU A 24 -8.78 4.55 -6.88
CA LEU A 24 -8.73 3.11 -6.90
C LEU A 24 -10.01 2.56 -7.51
N HIS A 25 -9.90 1.49 -8.28
CA HIS A 25 -11.03 0.79 -8.87
C HIS A 25 -10.96 -0.67 -8.46
N VAL A 26 -12.11 -1.20 -8.04
CA VAL A 26 -12.26 -2.61 -7.67
C VAL A 26 -13.26 -3.20 -8.66
N GLU A 27 -12.77 -4.07 -9.54
CA GLU A 27 -13.57 -4.77 -10.52
C GLU A 27 -13.47 -6.27 -10.25
N GLY A 28 -14.48 -6.81 -9.55
CA GLY A 28 -14.44 -8.20 -9.08
C GLY A 28 -13.32 -8.44 -8.07
N ARG A 29 -12.23 -9.10 -8.51
CA ARG A 29 -11.06 -9.45 -7.68
C ARG A 29 -9.81 -8.67 -8.04
N GLU A 30 -9.90 -7.77 -9.01
CA GLU A 30 -8.77 -6.99 -9.51
C GLU A 30 -8.79 -5.59 -8.90
N LEU A 31 -7.60 -5.10 -8.54
CA LEU A 31 -7.39 -3.76 -8.04
C LEU A 31 -6.57 -2.97 -9.07
N THR A 32 -7.20 -1.93 -9.61
CA THR A 32 -6.53 -0.98 -10.50
C THR A 32 -6.57 0.42 -9.91
N CYS A 33 -5.75 1.32 -10.44
CA CYS A 33 -5.79 2.73 -10.07
C CYS A 33 -5.69 3.65 -11.28
N SER A 34 -6.31 4.81 -11.18
CA SER A 34 -6.22 5.89 -12.15
C SER A 34 -5.64 7.12 -11.46
N LEU A 35 -4.64 7.74 -12.09
CA LEU A 35 -4.12 9.04 -11.67
C LEU A 35 -4.52 10.07 -12.73
N SER A 36 -5.35 11.03 -12.35
CA SER A 36 -5.68 12.18 -13.19
C SER A 36 -4.93 13.41 -12.70
N ALA A 37 -4.29 14.12 -13.63
CA ALA A 37 -3.61 15.38 -13.37
C ALA A 37 -3.77 16.34 -14.56
N PRO A 38 -3.66 17.66 -14.33
CA PRO A 38 -3.67 18.66 -15.41
C PRO A 38 -2.55 18.54 -16.44
N CYS A 39 -1.44 17.86 -16.09
CA CYS A 39 -0.30 17.62 -16.97
C CYS A 39 0.38 16.30 -16.64
N ASP A 40 1.35 15.90 -17.48
CA ASP A 40 2.14 14.69 -17.26
C ASP A 40 3.04 14.84 -16.03
N LEU A 41 2.91 13.89 -15.11
CA LEU A 41 3.64 13.87 -13.84
C LEU A 41 4.72 12.80 -13.88
N LEU A 42 5.94 13.15 -13.45
CA LEU A 42 6.95 12.16 -13.13
C LEU A 42 6.69 11.66 -11.70
N ALA A 43 5.91 10.59 -11.60
CA ALA A 43 5.50 10.02 -10.32
C ALA A 43 5.56 8.49 -10.33
N GLU A 44 5.59 7.90 -9.14
CA GLU A 44 5.53 6.47 -8.91
C GLU A 44 4.25 6.13 -8.16
N LEU A 45 3.61 5.04 -8.55
CA LEU A 45 2.53 4.39 -7.82
C LEU A 45 3.16 3.38 -6.88
N VAL A 46 2.87 3.53 -5.59
CA VAL A 46 3.43 2.71 -4.52
C VAL A 46 2.27 2.09 -3.73
N PRO A 47 1.89 0.85 -4.04
CA PRO A 47 0.99 0.07 -3.19
C PRO A 47 1.58 -0.04 -1.78
N CYS A 48 0.74 0.11 -0.76
CA CYS A 48 1.17 0.07 0.62
C CYS A 48 0.10 -0.54 1.53
N TRP A 49 0.54 -1.06 2.67
CA TRP A 49 -0.31 -1.67 3.70
C TRP A 49 -0.44 -0.76 4.91
N GLN A 50 -1.67 -0.48 5.32
CA GLN A 50 -1.96 0.37 6.48
C GLN A 50 -2.80 -0.38 7.54
N PRO A 51 -2.13 -1.08 8.48
CA PRO A 51 -2.80 -1.95 9.45
C PRO A 51 -3.60 -1.17 10.48
N VAL A 52 -3.19 0.06 10.81
CA VAL A 52 -3.88 0.91 11.79
C VAL A 52 -4.48 2.12 11.09
N PRO A 53 -5.78 2.44 11.30
CA PRO A 53 -6.37 3.68 10.83
C PRO A 53 -5.51 4.87 11.28
N SER A 54 -5.19 5.78 10.35
CA SER A 54 -4.31 6.94 10.58
C SER A 54 -2.85 6.62 10.94
N GLY A 55 -2.41 5.36 10.90
CA GLY A 55 -1.01 4.97 11.02
C GLY A 55 -0.22 5.14 9.71
N PRO A 56 1.12 4.98 9.74
CA PRO A 56 1.93 5.04 8.52
C PRO A 56 1.58 3.88 7.58
N CYS A 57 1.40 4.19 6.30
CA CYS A 57 1.28 3.17 5.27
C CYS A 57 2.66 2.61 4.92
N GLN A 58 2.79 1.29 4.93
CA GLN A 58 4.05 0.57 4.72
C GLN A 58 4.14 0.14 3.26
N PRO A 59 5.09 0.66 2.46
CA PRO A 59 5.23 0.29 1.05
C PRO A 59 5.37 -1.22 0.86
N LEU A 60 4.69 -1.76 -0.15
CA LEU A 60 4.81 -3.16 -0.51
C LEU A 60 6.06 -3.36 -1.39
N PRO A 61 7.02 -4.21 -0.98
CA PRO A 61 8.28 -4.37 -1.68
C PRO A 61 8.05 -4.98 -3.08
N GLY A 62 8.73 -4.44 -4.08
CA GLY A 62 8.71 -4.96 -5.45
C GLY A 62 7.46 -4.63 -6.28
N LEU A 63 6.48 -3.90 -5.71
CA LEU A 63 5.24 -3.50 -6.40
C LEU A 63 5.19 -2.03 -6.82
N GLN A 64 6.27 -1.27 -6.60
CA GLN A 64 6.35 0.10 -7.09
C GLN A 64 6.41 0.12 -8.63
N GLN A 65 5.69 1.04 -9.25
CA GLN A 65 5.69 1.21 -10.70
C GLN A 65 5.56 2.68 -11.11
N PRO A 66 6.08 3.08 -12.28
CA PRO A 66 5.87 4.44 -12.78
C PRO A 66 4.37 4.71 -12.99
N ALA A 67 3.91 5.88 -12.56
CA ALA A 67 2.58 6.36 -12.91
C ALA A 67 2.54 6.64 -14.42
N ARG A 68 1.75 5.86 -15.14
CA ARG A 68 1.48 6.07 -16.56
C ARG A 68 0.29 7.03 -16.71
N GLY A 69 0.13 7.61 -17.90
CA GLY A 69 -0.84 8.66 -18.23
C GLY A 69 -2.31 8.31 -17.93
N GLN A 70 -3.23 9.15 -18.38
CA GLN A 70 -4.64 9.04 -18.00
C GLN A 70 -5.25 7.67 -18.35
N GLY A 71 -5.57 6.89 -17.32
CA GLY A 71 -6.25 5.60 -17.45
C GLY A 71 -5.97 4.64 -16.27
N PRO A 72 -6.72 3.54 -16.19
CA PRO A 72 -6.52 2.51 -15.17
C PRO A 72 -5.19 1.77 -15.35
N GLN A 73 -4.52 1.50 -14.24
CA GLN A 73 -3.26 0.78 -14.17
C GLN A 73 -3.37 -0.35 -13.16
N GLU A 74 -3.04 -1.55 -13.60
CA GLU A 74 -2.93 -2.75 -12.75
C GLU A 74 -1.85 -2.56 -11.69
N LEU A 75 -2.10 -3.06 -10.48
CA LEU A 75 -1.18 -2.96 -9.35
C LEU A 75 -0.55 -4.32 -9.03
N GLY A 76 0.12 -4.90 -10.03
CA GLY A 76 0.86 -6.16 -9.85
C GLY A 76 -0.01 -7.38 -9.50
N GLY A 77 -1.30 -7.36 -9.87
CA GLY A 77 -2.24 -8.45 -9.56
C GLY A 77 -2.76 -8.47 -8.13
N LEU A 78 -2.57 -7.37 -7.38
CA LEU A 78 -3.12 -7.23 -6.03
C LEU A 78 -4.64 -7.39 -6.04
N ARG A 79 -5.13 -8.10 -5.04
CA ARG A 79 -6.54 -8.30 -4.76
C ARG A 79 -7.01 -7.28 -3.73
N PRO A 80 -8.27 -6.84 -3.79
CA PRO A 80 -8.80 -5.87 -2.85
C PRO A 80 -8.75 -6.36 -1.39
N HIS A 81 -8.31 -5.48 -0.49
CA HIS A 81 -8.27 -5.70 0.97
C HIS A 81 -8.46 -4.35 1.70
N PRO A 82 -9.13 -4.28 2.88
CA PRO A 82 -9.35 -3.02 3.60
C PRO A 82 -8.07 -2.26 3.95
N ASN A 83 -6.99 -2.97 4.29
CA ASN A 83 -5.70 -2.35 4.65
C ASN A 83 -4.84 -1.93 3.44
N LEU A 84 -5.28 -2.21 2.20
CA LEU A 84 -4.55 -1.77 1.02
C LEU A 84 -4.83 -0.30 0.71
N CYS A 85 -3.74 0.41 0.45
CA CYS A 85 -3.75 1.76 -0.07
C CYS A 85 -2.77 1.86 -1.24
N VAL A 86 -2.89 2.93 -2.00
CA VAL A 86 -1.88 3.32 -2.99
C VAL A 86 -1.46 4.75 -2.70
N GLN A 87 -0.16 4.96 -2.74
CA GLN A 87 0.46 6.28 -2.64
C GLN A 87 1.01 6.70 -4.01
N VAL A 88 0.94 7.99 -4.28
CA VAL A 88 1.64 8.60 -5.41
C VAL A 88 2.87 9.32 -4.87
N TRP A 89 4.05 8.89 -5.30
CA TRP A 89 5.32 9.45 -4.88
C TRP A 89 5.88 10.33 -6.01
N SER A 90 6.33 11.52 -5.68
CA SER A 90 7.03 12.40 -6.61
C SER A 90 8.20 13.05 -5.90
N SER A 91 9.39 12.96 -6.50
CA SER A 91 10.63 13.48 -5.92
C SER A 91 10.90 12.94 -4.50
N GLY A 92 10.58 11.67 -4.25
CA GLY A 92 10.77 11.00 -2.97
C GLY A 92 9.76 11.39 -1.87
N GLN A 93 8.71 12.15 -2.20
CA GLN A 93 7.67 12.55 -1.26
C GLN A 93 6.31 11.98 -1.65
N VAL A 94 5.54 11.56 -0.66
CA VAL A 94 4.13 11.19 -0.84
C VAL A 94 3.33 12.45 -1.18
N ARG A 95 2.64 12.43 -2.32
CA ARG A 95 1.79 13.53 -2.79
C ARG A 95 0.31 13.24 -2.66
N LEU A 96 -0.09 12.01 -2.96
CA LEU A 96 -1.46 11.55 -2.82
C LEU A 96 -1.46 10.19 -2.12
N THR A 97 -2.52 9.89 -1.38
CA THR A 97 -2.77 8.57 -0.79
C THR A 97 -4.25 8.28 -0.91
N GLN A 98 -4.60 7.06 -1.28
CA GLN A 98 -5.96 6.59 -1.20
C GLN A 98 -6.00 5.15 -0.69
N CYS A 99 -6.82 4.91 0.32
CA CYS A 99 -7.03 3.61 0.92
C CYS A 99 -8.39 3.03 0.54
N LEU A 100 -8.46 1.71 0.37
CA LEU A 100 -9.71 1.02 0.08
C LEU A 100 -10.72 1.10 1.24
N ARG A 101 -10.24 1.09 2.49
CA ARG A 101 -11.06 1.28 3.70
C ARG A 101 -11.85 2.59 3.72
N ASP A 102 -11.34 3.65 3.11
CA ASP A 102 -11.96 4.98 3.16
C ASP A 102 -13.13 5.11 2.18
N ARG A 103 -13.40 4.08 1.37
CA ARG A 103 -14.53 4.06 0.44
C ARG A 103 -15.82 3.62 1.12
N GLU A 104 -16.92 4.12 0.57
CA GLU A 104 -18.31 3.95 1.04
C GLU A 104 -18.76 2.47 1.17
N TYR A 105 -18.02 1.52 0.57
CA TYR A 105 -18.33 0.09 0.55
C TYR A 105 -17.22 -0.78 1.15
N CYS A 106 -16.42 -0.27 2.07
CA CYS A 106 -15.34 -1.03 2.70
C CYS A 106 -15.81 -2.33 3.39
N TRP A 107 -17.07 -2.41 3.84
CA TRP A 107 -17.69 -3.60 4.41
C TRP A 107 -17.90 -4.74 3.41
N ALA A 108 -17.81 -4.48 2.10
CA ALA A 108 -17.92 -5.49 1.05
C ALA A 108 -16.55 -6.06 0.63
N LEU A 109 -15.45 -5.52 1.15
CA LEU A 109 -14.12 -6.02 0.86
C LEU A 109 -13.84 -7.31 1.65
N PRO A 110 -13.15 -8.28 1.05
CA PRO A 110 -12.71 -9.46 1.77
C PRO A 110 -11.53 -9.11 2.71
N GLY A 111 -11.48 -9.75 3.86
CA GLY A 111 -10.49 -9.51 4.92
C GLY A 111 -10.97 -8.58 6.03
N ARG A 112 -10.13 -8.40 7.05
CA ARG A 112 -10.41 -7.58 8.24
C ARG A 112 -9.33 -6.51 8.43
N PRO A 113 -9.66 -5.37 9.07
CA PRO A 113 -8.67 -4.32 9.34
C PRO A 113 -7.51 -4.77 10.24
N ASP A 114 -7.72 -5.78 11.08
CA ASP A 114 -6.72 -6.37 11.98
C ASP A 114 -5.87 -7.48 11.33
N ASP A 115 -6.10 -7.79 10.06
CA ASP A 115 -5.33 -8.80 9.34
C ASP A 115 -3.86 -8.41 9.18
N LEU A 116 -2.99 -9.41 9.30
CA LEU A 116 -1.55 -9.30 9.13
C LEU A 116 -1.16 -9.62 7.69
N LEU A 117 -0.26 -8.82 7.11
CA LEU A 117 0.29 -9.13 5.79
C LEU A 117 1.51 -10.02 5.93
N LEU A 118 1.40 -11.23 5.40
CA LEU A 118 2.51 -12.17 5.25
C LEU A 118 3.07 -12.08 3.83
N LEU A 119 4.39 -12.08 3.69
CA LEU A 119 5.06 -12.20 2.41
C LEU A 119 5.82 -13.52 2.34
N GLU A 120 5.72 -14.18 1.20
CA GLU A 120 6.49 -15.37 0.88
C GLU A 120 7.66 -14.99 -0.03
N HIS A 121 8.89 -15.35 0.36
CA HIS A 121 10.07 -15.18 -0.49
C HIS A 121 10.27 -16.45 -1.34
N GLY A 122 10.34 -16.27 -2.66
CA GLY A 122 10.34 -17.38 -3.62
C GLY A 122 11.41 -18.45 -3.35
N GLY A 123 10.97 -19.69 -3.19
CA GLY A 123 11.81 -20.90 -3.22
C GLY A 123 11.98 -21.65 -1.90
N ASN A 124 11.79 -21.00 -0.75
CA ASN A 124 12.12 -21.60 0.56
C ASN A 124 10.96 -21.68 1.56
N THR A 125 9.71 -21.41 1.16
CA THR A 125 8.53 -21.33 2.06
C THR A 125 8.75 -20.41 3.27
N SER A 126 9.73 -19.50 3.18
CA SER A 126 10.09 -18.61 4.26
C SER A 126 9.10 -17.46 4.29
N LEU A 127 8.24 -17.47 5.29
CA LEU A 127 7.26 -16.44 5.56
C LEU A 127 7.88 -15.35 6.44
N CYS A 128 7.53 -14.12 6.14
CA CYS A 128 7.79 -12.97 7.00
C CYS A 128 6.52 -12.12 7.10
N ALA A 129 6.41 -11.35 8.16
CA ALA A 129 5.34 -10.37 8.29
C ALA A 129 5.84 -8.99 7.83
N LEU A 130 5.00 -8.21 7.18
CA LEU A 130 5.33 -6.82 6.88
C LEU A 130 5.34 -6.00 8.18
N GLU A 131 6.48 -5.43 8.52
CA GLU A 131 6.62 -4.53 9.66
C GLU A 131 7.54 -3.36 9.27
N ARG A 132 7.06 -2.13 9.45
CA ARG A 132 7.80 -0.88 9.15
C ARG A 132 8.32 -0.81 7.70
N GLY A 133 7.58 -1.40 6.74
CA GLY A 133 7.96 -1.43 5.33
C GLY A 133 9.04 -2.46 4.99
N ALA A 134 9.39 -3.33 5.93
CA ALA A 134 10.31 -4.44 5.73
C ALA A 134 9.64 -5.78 5.99
N CYS A 135 10.17 -6.82 5.34
CA CYS A 135 9.83 -8.21 5.60
C CYS A 135 10.55 -8.66 6.87
N THR A 136 9.83 -8.69 8.00
CA THR A 136 10.36 -9.09 9.30
C THR A 136 10.11 -10.58 9.53
N PRO A 137 11.15 -11.38 9.84
CA PRO A 137 10.98 -12.80 10.17
C PRO A 137 9.96 -12.99 11.30
N LEU A 138 9.09 -13.99 11.19
CA LEU A 138 8.00 -14.22 12.15
C LEU A 138 8.51 -14.37 13.60
N ALA A 139 9.66 -15.04 13.79
CA ALA A 139 10.33 -15.17 15.09
C ALA A 139 10.70 -13.83 15.76
N SER A 140 10.79 -12.74 14.98
CA SER A 140 11.18 -11.40 15.43
C SER A 140 10.06 -10.36 15.29
N PHE A 141 8.86 -10.78 14.90
CA PHE A 141 7.72 -9.89 14.70
C PHE A 141 7.14 -9.45 16.05
N THR A 142 6.91 -8.14 16.24
CA THR A 142 6.55 -7.58 17.56
C THR A 142 5.30 -6.71 17.55
N SER A 143 4.80 -6.33 16.38
CA SER A 143 3.71 -5.34 16.25
C SER A 143 2.35 -5.75 16.82
N VAL A 144 2.11 -7.03 17.13
CA VAL A 144 0.82 -7.52 17.65
C VAL A 144 0.74 -7.45 19.18
N GLY A 145 1.82 -7.10 19.89
CA GLY A 145 1.80 -7.04 21.36
C GLY A 145 1.52 -8.39 22.04
N ALA A 146 1.53 -9.49 21.28
CA ALA A 146 1.42 -10.84 21.81
C ALA A 146 2.71 -11.14 22.59
N GLY A 147 2.58 -11.37 23.89
CA GLY A 147 3.70 -11.53 24.83
C GLY A 147 4.70 -12.63 24.47
N HIS A 148 4.43 -13.49 23.47
CA HIS A 148 5.30 -14.58 23.03
C HIS A 148 5.37 -14.67 21.48
N PRO A 149 6.39 -14.07 20.84
CA PRO A 149 6.56 -14.06 19.38
C PRO A 149 6.63 -15.46 18.73
N GLY A 150 7.17 -16.46 19.44
CA GLY A 150 7.32 -17.82 18.92
C GLY A 150 6.01 -18.61 18.79
N LEU A 151 4.99 -18.32 19.60
CA LEU A 151 3.67 -18.96 19.45
C LEU A 151 2.92 -18.38 18.25
N LEU A 152 3.00 -17.06 18.08
CA LEU A 152 2.41 -16.36 16.93
C LEU A 152 2.99 -16.85 15.60
N GLU A 153 4.29 -17.13 15.53
CA GLU A 153 4.90 -17.72 14.34
C GLU A 153 4.30 -19.08 13.99
N GLN A 154 4.10 -19.95 14.98
CA GLN A 154 3.55 -21.29 14.74
C GLN A 154 2.10 -21.21 14.28
N ASP A 155 1.28 -20.37 14.92
CA ASP A 155 -0.12 -20.18 14.56
C ASP A 155 -0.25 -19.64 13.12
N LEU A 156 0.52 -18.59 12.77
CA LEU A 156 0.47 -18.02 11.41
C LEU A 156 0.92 -19.00 10.33
N ARG A 157 1.94 -19.82 10.62
CA ARG A 157 2.37 -20.89 9.69
C ARG A 157 1.28 -21.95 9.51
N GLN A 158 0.58 -22.29 10.60
CA GLN A 158 -0.53 -23.24 10.55
C GLN A 158 -1.69 -22.68 9.73
N ASP A 159 -2.06 -21.42 9.94
CA ASP A 159 -3.11 -20.73 9.19
C ASP A 159 -2.82 -20.71 7.68
N VAL A 160 -1.57 -20.45 7.30
CA VAL A 160 -1.15 -20.54 5.88
C VAL A 160 -1.27 -21.97 5.36
N ALA A 161 -0.80 -22.97 6.11
CA ALA A 161 -0.84 -24.38 5.70
C ALA A 161 -2.28 -24.92 5.58
N GLU A 162 -3.20 -24.43 6.41
CA GLU A 162 -4.62 -24.78 6.41
C GLU A 162 -5.45 -23.94 5.42
N GLY A 163 -4.84 -23.00 4.71
CA GLY A 163 -5.51 -22.13 3.75
C GLY A 163 -6.48 -21.13 4.39
N GLN A 164 -6.26 -20.77 5.65
CA GLN A 164 -7.00 -19.72 6.36
C GLN A 164 -6.58 -18.31 5.93
N CYS A 165 -5.39 -18.17 5.31
CA CYS A 165 -4.93 -16.91 4.76
C CYS A 165 -5.54 -16.61 3.39
N GLN A 166 -5.92 -15.36 3.17
CA GLN A 166 -6.33 -14.87 1.87
C GLN A 166 -5.13 -14.33 1.09
N GLN A 167 -5.00 -14.73 -0.17
CA GLN A 167 -4.04 -14.09 -1.07
C GLN A 167 -4.50 -12.67 -1.38
N VAL A 168 -3.58 -11.72 -1.16
CA VAL A 168 -3.72 -10.30 -1.49
C VAL A 168 -2.79 -9.97 -2.62
#